data_AF-A0A7V5N252-F1
#
_entry.id   AF-A0A7V5N252-F1
#
_cell.length_a   1.000
_cell.length_b   1.000
_cell.length_c   1.000
_cell.angle_alpha   90.00
_cell.angle_beta   90.00
_cell.angle_gamma   90.00
#
_symmetry.space_group_name_H-M   'P 1'
#
loop_
_entity.id
_entity.type
_entity.pdbx_description
1 polymer ?
#
loop_
_entity_poly.entity_id
_entity_poly.type
_entity_poly.pdbx_seq_one_letter_code
_entity_poly.pdbx_strand_id
1 'polypeptide(L)'
;MGLGSRDSMNVLLFSGGSAVLSPTGSLPATEENKRRALSWIRSQRGGGGTELLPALERALSLPRTAGSSRIVVVATDGFVTVEPEAFELIRRRLGEANLFAFGIGSSVNRHLIEGMARAGAGEPFVILNEQEARLQAARFKQYIQAPLLTDIRVGFRGFKAHDVEPLTLPDLFALRPLVLAGKYDGSPSGEIVIQGKTPNGQWERVIPVTGELESTENQALGLLWARHRIMRLSDLNGLRQDKVRQREITELGLKHSLITQFTSFVAADKVKRSDGSLVTVKQPLPLPEGVSDLAVGSHLQAASKLAPPSPRQAQEMGSGQLEGSPYLPGKRDKAQDSKLRPLGVQVEDFRGELEVKRVERALEVVLGKVPCLLTQGEQWWEAVIKIELGLDGKILSVELLSASLADPSLPECLKGNLVGRTLGSGAVGGAQVIVKIRTLGQASR
;
A
#
# COMPACT_ATOMS: atom_id res chain seq x y z
N MET A 1 23.45 14.19 6.04
CA MET A 1 23.46 12.74 5.69
C MET A 1 24.16 12.01 6.81
N GLY A 2 23.54 11.01 7.44
CA GLY A 2 24.07 10.31 8.63
C GLY A 2 25.23 9.35 8.39
N LEU A 3 26.00 9.56 7.31
CA LEU A 3 27.12 8.72 6.86
C LEU A 3 28.42 9.13 7.56
N GLY A 4 29.16 8.15 8.05
CA GLY A 4 30.47 8.31 8.68
C GLY A 4 31.60 8.51 7.68
N SER A 5 32.81 8.74 8.19
CA SER A 5 34.01 9.02 7.38
C SER A 5 34.54 7.82 6.60
N ARG A 6 34.15 6.59 6.98
CA ARG A 6 34.51 5.34 6.29
C ARG A 6 33.47 4.90 5.25
N ASP A 7 32.36 5.61 5.16
CA ASP A 7 31.29 5.26 4.25
C ASP A 7 31.55 5.83 2.85
N SER A 8 30.92 5.21 1.86
CA SER A 8 30.88 5.72 0.49
C SER A 8 29.43 5.79 0.03
N MET A 9 29.15 6.72 -0.88
CA MET A 9 27.80 6.96 -1.38
C MET A 9 27.81 7.27 -2.87
N ASN A 10 26.70 6.94 -3.51
CA ASN A 10 26.39 7.35 -4.86
C ASN A 10 24.90 7.71 -4.91
N VAL A 11 24.54 8.52 -5.89
CA VAL A 11 23.14 8.89 -6.13
C VAL A 11 22.82 8.55 -7.57
N LEU A 12 21.78 7.75 -7.75
CA LEU A 12 21.18 7.47 -9.05
C LEU A 12 19.78 8.05 -9.03
N LEU A 13 19.45 8.83 -10.05
CA LEU A 13 18.14 9.42 -10.26
C LEU A 13 17.51 8.74 -11.48
N PHE A 14 16.21 8.47 -11.41
CA PHE A 14 15.49 7.78 -12.47
C PHE A 14 14.11 8.40 -12.73
N SER A 15 13.72 8.41 -13.99
CA SER A 15 12.39 8.73 -14.50
C SER A 15 12.17 7.92 -15.79
N GLY A 16 12.04 8.56 -16.96
CA GLY A 16 12.07 7.87 -18.27
C GLY A 16 13.47 7.38 -18.68
N GLY A 17 14.51 7.74 -17.91
CA GLY A 17 15.87 7.24 -18.03
C GLY A 17 16.57 7.32 -16.67
N SER A 18 17.86 7.00 -16.61
CA SER A 18 18.64 7.11 -15.37
C SER A 18 19.90 7.97 -15.52
N ALA A 19 20.27 8.67 -14.45
CA ALA A 19 21.51 9.43 -14.35
C ALA A 19 22.20 9.11 -13.01
N VAL A 20 23.51 8.90 -13.04
CA VAL A 20 24.31 8.54 -11.86
C VAL A 20 25.34 9.63 -11.58
N LEU A 21 25.50 9.97 -10.30
CA LEU A 21 26.44 11.00 -9.85
C LEU A 21 27.91 10.62 -10.16
N SER A 22 28.25 9.34 -10.01
CA SER A 22 29.56 8.80 -10.31
C SER A 22 29.42 7.45 -11.05
N PRO A 23 29.82 7.36 -12.33
CA PRO A 23 29.70 6.12 -13.11
C PRO A 23 30.76 5.07 -12.75
N THR A 24 31.85 5.47 -12.08
CA THR A 24 32.98 4.59 -11.74
C THR A 24 32.83 3.90 -10.37
N GLY A 25 31.74 4.17 -9.65
CA GLY A 25 31.47 3.61 -8.32
C GLY A 25 31.14 4.68 -7.28
N SER A 26 30.92 4.23 -6.03
CA SER A 26 30.59 5.12 -4.91
C SER A 26 31.75 6.04 -4.55
N LEU A 27 31.44 7.30 -4.26
CA LEU A 27 32.39 8.30 -3.79
C LEU A 27 32.53 8.25 -2.27
N PRO A 28 33.70 8.52 -1.68
CA PRO A 28 33.84 8.67 -0.23
C PRO A 28 32.87 9.72 0.31
N ALA A 29 32.26 9.47 1.47
CA ALA A 29 31.28 10.34 2.10
C ALA A 29 31.91 11.58 2.78
N THR A 30 32.77 12.30 2.07
CA THR A 30 33.30 13.61 2.49
C THR A 30 32.19 14.66 2.48
N GLU A 31 32.35 15.74 3.24
CA GLU A 31 31.35 16.83 3.27
C GLU A 31 31.17 17.47 1.88
N GLU A 32 32.25 17.55 1.08
CA GLU A 32 32.18 18.02 -0.30
C GLU A 32 31.30 17.12 -1.17
N ASN A 33 31.53 15.80 -1.16
CA ASN A 33 30.74 14.84 -1.94
C ASN A 33 29.29 14.75 -1.48
N LYS A 34 29.03 14.86 -0.16
CA LYS A 34 27.68 14.98 0.39
C LYS A 34 26.96 16.22 -0.13
N ARG A 35 27.63 17.38 -0.12
CA ARG A 35 27.07 18.64 -0.66
C ARG A 35 26.81 18.53 -2.16
N ARG A 36 27.74 17.96 -2.91
CA ARG A 36 27.59 17.71 -4.36
C ARG A 36 26.38 16.83 -4.65
N ALA A 37 26.19 15.75 -3.91
CA ALA A 37 25.03 14.87 -4.06
C ALA A 37 23.71 15.54 -3.69
N LEU A 38 23.67 16.31 -2.60
CA LEU A 38 22.46 17.07 -2.22
C LEU A 38 22.11 18.12 -3.28
N SER A 39 23.11 18.81 -3.83
CA SER A 39 22.92 19.74 -4.95
C SER A 39 22.40 19.01 -6.18
N TRP A 40 22.94 17.83 -6.49
CA TRP A 40 22.51 17.00 -7.61
C TRP A 40 21.02 16.61 -7.49
N ILE A 41 20.61 16.13 -6.32
CA ILE A 41 19.20 15.79 -6.02
C ILE A 41 18.31 17.02 -6.19
N ARG A 42 18.69 18.16 -5.60
CA ARG A 42 17.89 19.41 -5.66
C ARG A 42 17.81 20.03 -7.04
N SER A 43 18.78 19.77 -7.90
CA SER A 43 18.84 20.33 -9.26
C SER A 43 17.87 19.66 -10.23
N GLN A 44 17.35 18.48 -9.88
CA GLN A 44 16.43 17.78 -10.77
C GLN A 44 15.00 18.32 -10.67
N ARG A 45 14.36 18.40 -11.84
CA ARG A 45 12.92 18.57 -11.96
C ARG A 45 12.35 17.26 -12.48
N GLY A 46 11.40 16.69 -11.75
CA GLY A 46 10.71 15.47 -12.17
C GLY A 46 9.99 15.66 -13.50
N GLY A 47 10.02 14.63 -14.34
CA GLY A 47 9.33 14.62 -15.63
C GLY A 47 9.58 13.31 -16.38
N GLY A 48 8.55 12.85 -17.10
CA GLY A 48 8.56 11.58 -17.83
C GLY A 48 7.87 10.44 -17.08
N GLY A 49 8.02 9.21 -17.61
CA GLY A 49 7.57 7.99 -16.92
C GLY A 49 8.51 7.58 -15.78
N THR A 50 8.32 6.37 -15.25
CA THR A 50 9.18 5.81 -14.20
C THR A 50 9.65 4.41 -14.58
N GLU A 51 10.91 4.31 -14.98
CA GLU A 51 11.59 3.08 -15.43
C GLU A 51 12.43 2.52 -14.27
N LEU A 52 11.82 1.69 -13.41
CA LEU A 52 12.48 1.17 -12.21
C LEU A 52 13.49 0.07 -12.52
N LEU A 53 13.11 -0.94 -13.31
CA LEU A 53 13.98 -2.07 -13.60
C LEU A 53 15.33 -1.64 -14.22
N PRO A 54 15.39 -0.80 -15.27
CA PRO A 54 16.66 -0.36 -15.85
C PRO A 54 17.51 0.45 -14.87
N ALA A 55 16.86 1.26 -14.01
CA ALA A 55 17.55 2.02 -12.97
C ALA A 55 18.18 1.10 -11.92
N LEU A 56 17.47 0.04 -11.54
CA LEU A 56 17.93 -0.96 -10.58
C LEU A 56 19.08 -1.80 -11.14
N GLU A 57 18.99 -2.25 -12.39
CA GLU A 57 20.08 -2.94 -13.08
C GLU A 57 21.33 -2.09 -13.12
N ARG A 58 21.20 -0.82 -13.52
CA ARG A 58 22.32 0.12 -13.54
C ARG A 58 22.90 0.32 -12.16
N ALA A 59 22.06 0.54 -11.14
CA ALA A 59 22.52 0.68 -9.76
C ALA A 59 23.32 -0.53 -9.34
N LEU A 60 22.78 -1.75 -9.48
CA LEU A 60 23.43 -2.99 -9.06
C LEU A 60 24.69 -3.31 -9.85
N SER A 61 24.80 -2.86 -11.11
CA SER A 61 25.99 -3.03 -11.95
C SER A 61 27.19 -2.17 -11.54
N LEU A 62 26.98 -1.09 -10.76
CA LEU A 62 28.07 -0.24 -10.30
C LEU A 62 29.08 -1.03 -9.46
N PRO A 63 30.40 -0.73 -9.57
CA PRO A 63 31.43 -1.41 -8.80
C PRO A 63 31.17 -1.38 -7.29
N ARG A 64 31.39 -2.54 -6.64
CA ARG A 64 31.27 -2.69 -5.19
C ARG A 64 32.57 -2.24 -4.52
N THR A 65 32.46 -1.53 -3.40
CA THR A 65 33.59 -1.27 -2.51
C THR A 65 33.89 -2.56 -1.73
N ALA A 66 35.09 -3.12 -1.90
CA ALA A 66 35.49 -4.34 -1.19
C ALA A 66 35.45 -4.15 0.33
N GLY A 67 35.05 -5.20 1.06
CA GLY A 67 34.96 -5.16 2.52
C GLY A 67 33.83 -4.29 3.07
N SER A 68 32.86 -3.89 2.24
CA SER A 68 31.69 -3.11 2.66
C SER A 68 30.39 -3.89 2.50
N SER A 69 29.45 -3.67 3.42
CA SER A 69 28.05 -4.07 3.24
C SER A 69 27.37 -3.03 2.35
N ARG A 70 27.01 -3.43 1.13
CA ARG A 70 26.41 -2.52 0.16
C ARG A 70 24.92 -2.37 0.46
N ILE A 71 24.46 -1.12 0.49
CA ILE A 71 23.04 -0.80 0.70
C ILE A 71 22.53 0.00 -0.50
N VAL A 72 21.41 -0.45 -1.06
CA VAL A 72 20.67 0.25 -2.12
C VAL A 72 19.34 0.70 -1.54
N VAL A 73 19.12 2.01 -1.54
CA VAL A 73 17.85 2.60 -1.11
C VAL A 73 17.11 3.04 -2.36
N VAL A 74 15.92 2.48 -2.58
CA VAL A 74 15.02 2.90 -3.65
C VAL A 74 13.95 3.79 -3.01
N ALA A 75 13.81 5.03 -3.48
CA ALA A 75 12.78 5.95 -3.04
C ALA A 75 11.92 6.38 -4.23
N THR A 76 10.60 6.28 -4.09
CA THR A 76 9.63 6.68 -5.12
C THR A 76 8.36 7.23 -4.49
N ASP A 77 7.79 8.25 -5.11
CA ASP A 77 6.51 8.89 -4.75
C ASP A 77 5.38 8.58 -5.75
N GLY A 78 5.70 7.94 -6.86
CA GLY A 78 4.79 7.78 -7.99
C GLY A 78 4.19 6.38 -8.16
N PHE A 79 3.16 6.32 -9.01
CA PHE A 79 2.65 5.08 -9.59
C PHE A 79 3.66 4.51 -10.57
N VAL A 80 4.49 3.60 -10.06
CA VAL A 80 5.39 2.79 -10.88
C VAL A 80 4.69 1.47 -11.19
N THR A 81 4.74 1.05 -12.45
CA THR A 81 4.25 -0.26 -12.86
C THR A 81 5.02 -1.33 -12.08
N VAL A 82 4.30 -2.32 -11.54
CA VAL A 82 4.95 -3.44 -10.87
C VAL A 82 5.52 -4.36 -11.93
N GLU A 83 6.85 -4.42 -12.00
CA GLU A 83 7.60 -5.32 -12.86
C GLU A 83 8.09 -6.49 -12.01
N PRO A 84 7.53 -7.70 -12.14
CA PRO A 84 7.99 -8.83 -11.34
C PRO A 84 9.47 -9.19 -11.60
N GLU A 85 10.02 -8.80 -12.75
CA GLU A 85 11.45 -8.81 -13.09
C GLU A 85 12.29 -8.05 -12.07
N ALA A 86 11.79 -6.91 -11.56
CA ALA A 86 12.49 -6.13 -10.55
C ALA A 86 12.62 -6.94 -9.25
N PHE A 87 11.57 -7.65 -8.83
CA PHE A 87 11.63 -8.50 -7.64
C PHE A 87 12.63 -9.65 -7.80
N GLU A 88 12.67 -10.30 -8.96
CA GLU A 88 13.66 -11.36 -9.22
C GLU A 88 15.09 -10.83 -9.24
N LEU A 89 15.30 -9.67 -9.87
CA LEU A 89 16.61 -9.04 -9.90
C LEU A 89 17.12 -8.78 -8.47
N ILE A 90 16.24 -8.27 -7.60
CA ILE A 90 16.57 -8.02 -6.18
C ILE A 90 16.95 -9.32 -5.49
N ARG A 91 16.12 -10.38 -5.60
CA ARG A 91 16.38 -11.66 -4.93
C ARG A 91 17.70 -12.29 -5.39
N ARG A 92 17.97 -12.27 -6.70
CA ARG A 92 19.19 -12.84 -7.28
C ARG A 92 20.45 -12.09 -6.87
N ARG A 93 20.33 -10.80 -6.56
CA ARG A 93 21.46 -9.93 -6.17
C ARG A 93 21.48 -9.62 -4.67
N LEU A 94 20.67 -10.32 -3.87
CA LEU A 94 20.49 -10.04 -2.45
C LEU A 94 21.78 -10.21 -1.63
N GLY A 95 22.64 -11.15 -2.02
CA GLY A 95 23.97 -11.37 -1.42
C GLY A 95 25.04 -10.38 -1.91
N GLU A 96 24.70 -9.48 -2.84
CA GLU A 96 25.61 -8.44 -3.33
C GLU A 96 25.24 -7.04 -2.86
N ALA A 97 23.95 -6.80 -2.62
CA ALA A 97 23.43 -5.55 -2.13
C ALA A 97 22.15 -5.76 -1.31
N ASN A 98 22.09 -5.09 -0.16
CA ASN A 98 20.89 -5.04 0.67
C ASN A 98 19.97 -3.94 0.16
N LEU A 99 18.75 -4.30 -0.24
CA LEU A 99 17.80 -3.35 -0.79
C LEU A 99 16.73 -2.94 0.23
N PHE A 100 16.46 -1.64 0.31
CA PHE A 100 15.39 -1.08 1.12
C PHE A 100 14.54 -0.13 0.28
N ALA A 101 13.22 -0.30 0.36
CA ALA A 101 12.26 0.45 -0.42
C ALA A 101 11.54 1.50 0.41
N PHE A 102 11.53 2.73 -0.09
CA PHE A 102 10.85 3.89 0.47
C PHE A 102 9.73 4.32 -0.47
N GLY A 103 8.50 4.27 0.01
CA GLY A 103 7.35 4.89 -0.61
C GLY A 103 7.06 6.24 0.02
N ILE A 104 7.00 7.30 -0.77
CA ILE A 104 6.78 8.67 -0.31
C ILE A 104 5.39 9.14 -0.77
N GLY A 105 4.62 9.75 0.12
CA GLY A 105 3.26 10.20 -0.13
C GLY A 105 2.19 9.12 0.05
N SER A 106 0.93 9.55 -0.01
CA SER A 106 -0.24 8.69 0.19
C SER A 106 -0.60 7.83 -1.03
N SER A 107 -0.14 8.22 -2.23
CA SER A 107 -0.49 7.58 -3.50
C SER A 107 0.56 6.58 -4.00
N VAL A 108 1.53 6.19 -3.17
CA VAL A 108 2.55 5.23 -3.59
C VAL A 108 1.97 3.83 -3.82
N ASN A 109 2.48 3.14 -4.84
CA ASN A 109 2.16 1.74 -5.09
C ASN A 109 2.71 0.83 -3.98
N ARG A 110 1.89 0.55 -2.96
CA ARG A 110 2.28 -0.30 -1.82
C ARG A 110 2.67 -1.71 -2.23
N HIS A 111 2.00 -2.29 -3.23
CA HIS A 111 2.34 -3.62 -3.72
C HIS A 111 3.79 -3.66 -4.23
N LEU A 112 4.24 -2.60 -4.93
CA LEU A 112 5.63 -2.48 -5.36
C LEU A 112 6.60 -2.30 -4.19
N ILE A 113 6.33 -1.36 -3.27
CA ILE A 113 7.22 -1.06 -2.14
C ILE A 113 7.36 -2.28 -1.22
N GLU A 114 6.24 -2.91 -0.87
CA GLU A 114 6.23 -4.12 -0.03
C GLU A 114 6.86 -5.29 -0.77
N GLY A 115 6.61 -5.46 -2.07
CA GLY A 115 7.23 -6.50 -2.89
C GLY A 115 8.75 -6.35 -2.98
N MET A 116 9.26 -5.13 -3.18
CA MET A 116 10.71 -4.85 -3.18
C MET A 116 11.32 -5.10 -1.79
N ALA A 117 10.66 -4.67 -0.72
CA ALA A 117 11.12 -4.90 0.64
C ALA A 117 11.20 -6.41 0.96
N ARG A 118 10.16 -7.18 0.61
CA ARG A 118 10.15 -8.64 0.74
C ARG A 118 11.26 -9.29 -0.09
N ALA A 119 11.43 -8.89 -1.35
CA ALA A 119 12.50 -9.40 -2.21
C ALA A 119 13.89 -9.06 -1.64
N GLY A 120 14.03 -7.91 -0.97
CA GLY A 120 15.22 -7.47 -0.25
C GLY A 120 15.39 -8.07 1.15
N ALA A 121 14.50 -9.00 1.56
CA ALA A 121 14.42 -9.58 2.89
C ALA A 121 14.43 -8.53 4.03
N GLY A 122 13.79 -7.38 3.80
CA GLY A 122 13.71 -6.27 4.74
C GLY A 122 12.30 -5.72 4.88
N GLU A 123 12.18 -4.60 5.60
CA GLU A 123 10.90 -3.94 5.85
C GLU A 123 10.65 -2.78 4.86
N PRO A 124 9.38 -2.54 4.47
CA PRO A 124 9.02 -1.38 3.67
C PRO A 124 8.98 -0.13 4.53
N PHE A 125 9.43 1.00 3.98
CA PHE A 125 9.32 2.31 4.60
C PHE A 125 8.29 3.13 3.84
N VAL A 126 7.16 3.44 4.46
CA VAL A 126 6.13 4.32 3.86
C VAL A 126 6.11 5.62 4.65
N ILE A 127 6.24 6.73 3.94
CA ILE A 127 6.32 8.10 4.49
C ILE A 127 5.14 8.88 3.93
N LEU A 128 4.15 9.20 4.75
CA LEU A 128 2.94 9.90 4.29
C LEU A 128 3.09 11.43 4.32
N ASN A 129 3.97 11.94 5.18
CA ASN A 129 4.20 13.37 5.39
C ASN A 129 5.64 13.67 5.86
N GLU A 130 6.01 14.94 5.93
CA GLU A 130 7.36 15.37 6.31
C GLU A 130 7.74 15.01 7.75
N GLN A 131 6.79 14.97 8.68
CA GLN A 131 7.06 14.62 10.06
C GLN A 131 7.47 13.15 10.17
N GLU A 132 6.76 12.27 9.48
CA GLU A 132 7.09 10.85 9.37
C GLU A 132 8.44 10.62 8.67
N ALA A 133 8.81 11.47 7.71
CA ALA A 133 10.08 11.32 6.98
C ALA A 133 11.29 11.30 7.93
N ARG A 134 11.30 12.18 8.94
CA ARG A 134 12.39 12.23 9.94
C ARG A 134 12.41 10.98 10.82
N LEU A 135 11.24 10.51 11.25
CA LEU A 135 11.10 9.30 12.06
C LEU A 135 11.54 8.05 11.30
N GLN A 136 11.09 7.88 10.06
CA GLN A 136 11.46 6.75 9.22
C GLN A 136 12.96 6.78 8.86
N ALA A 137 13.53 7.96 8.59
CA ALA A 137 14.97 8.08 8.36
C ALA A 137 15.80 7.70 9.60
N ALA A 138 15.36 8.08 10.81
CA ALA A 138 16.01 7.70 12.05
C ALA A 138 15.93 6.18 12.31
N ARG A 139 14.73 5.60 12.14
CA ARG A 139 14.52 4.14 12.22
C ARG A 139 15.39 3.40 11.21
N PHE A 140 15.41 3.86 9.96
CA PHE A 140 16.22 3.27 8.91
C PHE A 140 17.70 3.31 9.25
N LYS A 141 18.21 4.44 9.74
CA LYS A 141 19.60 4.54 10.21
C LYS A 141 19.91 3.48 11.27
N GLN A 142 19.05 3.34 12.28
CA GLN A 142 19.23 2.31 13.31
C GLN A 142 19.21 0.89 12.73
N TYR A 143 18.36 0.67 11.74
CA TYR A 143 18.22 -0.62 11.07
C TYR A 143 19.47 -1.05 10.31
N ILE A 144 20.16 -0.10 9.65
CA ILE A 144 21.31 -0.41 8.78
C ILE A 144 22.69 -0.15 9.38
N GLN A 145 22.79 0.53 10.52
CA GLN A 145 24.09 1.00 11.05
C GLN A 145 25.04 -0.11 11.51
N ALA A 146 24.55 -1.34 11.69
CA ALA A 146 25.33 -2.45 12.25
C ALA A 146 25.23 -3.72 11.40
N PRO A 147 25.92 -3.78 10.24
CA PRO A 147 26.14 -5.02 9.52
C PRO A 147 27.13 -5.90 10.30
N LEU A 148 26.68 -7.09 10.70
CA LEU A 148 27.43 -8.01 11.56
C LEU A 148 28.18 -9.08 10.74
N LEU A 149 27.55 -9.58 9.67
CA LEU A 149 28.11 -10.63 8.82
C LEU A 149 27.72 -10.40 7.37
N THR A 150 28.70 -10.52 6.47
CA THR A 150 28.54 -10.35 5.01
C THR A 150 29.00 -11.60 4.27
N ASP A 151 28.70 -11.70 2.97
CA ASP A 151 29.10 -12.84 2.12
C ASP A 151 28.70 -14.20 2.72
N ILE A 152 27.49 -14.27 3.28
CA ILE A 152 27.01 -15.42 4.06
C ILE A 152 26.78 -16.63 3.15
N ARG A 153 27.28 -17.79 3.58
CA ARG A 153 27.06 -19.09 2.93
C ARG A 153 26.64 -20.11 3.97
N VAL A 154 25.69 -20.96 3.60
CA VAL A 154 25.23 -22.06 4.44
C VAL A 154 25.42 -23.37 3.69
N GLY A 155 26.08 -24.32 4.34
CA GLY A 155 26.26 -25.69 3.88
C GLY A 155 25.63 -26.69 4.84
N PHE A 156 25.23 -27.83 4.31
CA PHE A 156 24.63 -28.93 5.05
C PHE A 156 25.52 -30.17 4.88
N ARG A 157 25.91 -30.80 5.97
CA ARG A 157 26.74 -32.02 5.99
C ARG A 157 26.02 -33.12 6.75
N GLY A 158 26.11 -34.36 6.28
CA GLY A 158 25.48 -35.52 6.93
C GLY A 158 24.01 -35.75 6.56
N PHE A 159 23.32 -34.76 5.98
CA PHE A 159 21.95 -34.90 5.48
C PHE A 159 21.72 -34.09 4.20
N LYS A 160 20.67 -34.44 3.44
CA LYS A 160 20.32 -33.77 2.19
C LYS A 160 19.22 -32.75 2.42
N ALA A 161 19.60 -31.48 2.50
CA ALA A 161 18.65 -30.36 2.53
C ALA A 161 18.18 -30.01 1.10
N HIS A 162 16.90 -29.68 0.96
CA HIS A 162 16.30 -29.22 -0.29
C HIS A 162 15.22 -28.18 0.02
N ASP A 163 14.71 -27.51 -1.02
CA ASP A 163 13.66 -26.49 -0.86
C ASP A 163 14.01 -25.36 0.13
N VAL A 164 15.30 -25.04 0.26
CA VAL A 164 15.81 -24.02 1.20
C VAL A 164 15.48 -22.61 0.69
N GLU A 165 14.96 -21.79 1.59
CA GLU A 165 14.56 -20.40 1.35
C GLU A 165 15.19 -19.48 2.43
N PRO A 166 15.63 -18.26 2.08
CA PRO A 166 15.69 -17.72 0.71
C PRO A 166 16.84 -18.33 -0.11
N LEU A 167 16.72 -18.28 -1.44
CA LEU A 167 17.73 -18.81 -2.37
C LEU A 167 19.08 -18.09 -2.32
N THR A 168 19.09 -16.83 -1.91
CA THR A 168 20.29 -16.00 -1.76
C THR A 168 20.19 -15.29 -0.43
N LEU A 169 21.29 -15.28 0.33
CA LEU A 169 21.30 -14.75 1.69
C LEU A 169 21.74 -13.27 1.67
N PRO A 170 20.97 -12.38 2.31
CA PRO A 170 21.40 -11.00 2.54
C PRO A 170 22.50 -10.94 3.61
N ASP A 171 23.11 -9.77 3.77
CA ASP A 171 23.94 -9.51 4.94
C ASP A 171 23.10 -9.53 6.22
N LEU A 172 23.69 -10.01 7.32
CA LEU A 172 23.09 -10.00 8.65
C LEU A 172 23.31 -8.64 9.30
N PHE A 173 22.22 -7.98 9.71
CA PHE A 173 22.28 -6.74 10.50
C PHE A 173 21.77 -7.00 11.91
N ALA A 174 22.19 -6.17 12.88
CA ALA A 174 21.73 -6.30 14.26
C ALA A 174 20.20 -6.27 14.42
N LEU A 175 19.49 -5.53 13.56
CA LEU A 175 18.03 -5.42 13.58
C LEU A 175 17.33 -6.15 12.42
N ARG A 176 18.07 -6.93 11.62
CA ARG A 176 17.51 -7.73 10.53
C ARG A 176 17.99 -9.19 10.66
N PRO A 177 17.23 -10.04 11.36
CA PRO A 177 17.59 -11.43 11.53
C PRO A 177 17.55 -12.17 10.19
N LEU A 178 18.44 -13.13 10.02
CA LEU A 178 18.43 -14.06 8.90
C LEU A 178 17.66 -15.31 9.29
N VAL A 179 16.56 -15.60 8.60
CA VAL A 179 15.77 -16.80 8.80
C VAL A 179 15.93 -17.70 7.58
N LEU A 180 16.48 -18.88 7.79
CA LEU A 180 16.63 -19.92 6.79
C LEU A 180 15.63 -21.04 7.11
N ALA A 181 14.80 -21.40 6.14
CA ALA A 181 13.85 -22.50 6.28
C ALA A 181 13.96 -23.43 5.08
N GLY A 182 13.93 -24.73 5.32
CA GLY A 182 14.03 -25.72 4.25
C GLY A 182 13.52 -27.08 4.71
N LYS A 183 13.61 -28.04 3.80
CA LYS A 183 13.28 -29.43 4.06
C LYS A 183 14.54 -30.27 4.01
N TYR A 184 14.45 -31.47 4.54
CA TYR A 184 15.51 -32.46 4.44
C TYR A 184 14.93 -33.85 4.20
N ASP A 185 15.75 -34.72 3.62
CA ASP A 185 15.45 -36.13 3.45
C ASP A 185 16.22 -36.96 4.49
N GLY A 186 15.62 -38.04 4.98
CA GLY A 186 16.24 -38.96 5.95
C GLY A 186 16.08 -38.51 7.39
N SER A 187 17.02 -38.91 8.25
CA SER A 187 17.05 -38.53 9.67
C SER A 187 17.89 -37.27 9.87
N PRO A 188 17.52 -36.38 10.81
CA PRO A 188 18.26 -35.15 11.09
C PRO A 188 19.52 -35.46 11.92
N SER A 189 20.54 -35.98 11.23
CA SER A 189 21.87 -36.19 11.79
C SER A 189 22.91 -35.53 10.91
N GLY A 190 23.76 -34.70 11.51
CA GLY A 190 24.82 -33.99 10.80
C GLY A 190 25.03 -32.58 11.29
N GLU A 191 25.35 -31.67 10.38
CA GLU A 191 25.79 -30.31 10.70
C GLU A 191 25.28 -29.28 9.69
N ILE A 192 24.90 -28.11 10.20
CA ILE A 192 24.71 -26.89 9.41
C ILE A 192 25.95 -26.03 9.62
N VAL A 193 26.66 -25.74 8.53
CA VAL A 193 27.89 -24.92 8.54
C VAL A 193 27.57 -23.55 7.96
N ILE A 194 27.70 -22.51 8.77
CA ILE A 194 27.45 -21.12 8.39
C ILE A 194 28.80 -20.43 8.30
N GLN A 195 29.09 -19.82 7.16
CA GLN A 195 30.30 -19.06 6.89
C GLN A 195 29.95 -17.63 6.48
N GLY A 196 30.84 -16.68 6.76
CA GLY A 196 30.72 -15.31 6.29
C GLY A 196 31.93 -14.48 6.67
N LYS A 197 31.84 -13.17 6.47
CA LYS A 197 32.91 -12.20 6.77
C LYS A 197 32.45 -11.16 7.78
N THR A 198 33.28 -10.97 8.79
CA THR A 198 33.18 -9.91 9.79
C THR A 198 34.25 -8.85 9.52
N PRO A 199 34.22 -7.69 10.20
CA PRO A 199 35.32 -6.72 10.12
C PRO A 199 36.69 -7.29 10.51
N ASN A 200 36.73 -8.38 11.30
CA ASN A 200 37.96 -9.01 11.79
C ASN A 200 38.44 -10.17 10.90
N GLY A 201 37.74 -10.46 9.80
CA GLY A 201 38.07 -11.54 8.87
C GLY A 201 36.97 -12.58 8.73
N GLN A 202 37.38 -13.80 8.34
CA GLN A 202 36.47 -14.92 8.13
C GLN A 202 35.83 -15.36 9.45
N TRP A 203 34.56 -15.74 9.37
CA TRP A 203 33.78 -16.24 10.49
C TRP A 203 33.08 -17.53 10.08
N GLU A 204 33.08 -18.51 10.99
CA GLU A 204 32.42 -19.79 10.79
C GLU A 204 31.71 -20.20 12.08
N ARG A 205 30.52 -20.79 11.91
CA ARG A 205 29.75 -21.43 12.97
C ARG A 205 29.20 -22.75 12.47
N VAL A 206 29.45 -23.80 13.24
CA VAL A 206 28.87 -25.13 13.02
C VAL A 206 27.75 -25.34 14.03
N ILE A 207 26.58 -25.72 13.54
CA ILE A 207 25.40 -26.08 14.35
C ILE A 207 25.18 -27.58 14.17
N PRO A 208 25.35 -28.39 15.23
CA PRO A 208 25.05 -29.80 15.16
C PRO A 208 23.54 -30.01 15.03
N VAL A 209 23.15 -30.93 14.15
CA VAL A 209 21.77 -31.38 13.95
C VAL A 209 21.66 -32.76 14.56
N THR A 210 20.86 -32.87 15.63
CA THR A 210 20.60 -34.11 16.36
C THR A 210 19.11 -34.41 16.34
N GLY A 211 18.75 -35.70 16.48
CA GLY A 211 17.36 -36.14 16.53
C GLY A 211 16.54 -35.54 17.68
N GLU A 212 17.19 -35.03 18.73
CA GLU A 212 16.55 -34.34 19.85
C GLU A 212 15.86 -33.02 19.43
N LEU A 213 16.22 -32.47 18.27
CA LEU A 213 15.58 -31.28 17.71
C LEU A 213 14.22 -31.60 17.05
N GLU A 214 13.91 -32.88 16.81
CA GLU A 214 12.59 -33.29 16.34
C GLU A 214 11.57 -33.13 17.48
N SER A 215 10.56 -32.30 17.25
CA SER A 215 9.48 -32.10 18.19
C SER A 215 8.16 -31.93 17.46
N THR A 216 7.10 -32.53 18.00
CA THR A 216 5.73 -32.34 17.53
C THR A 216 5.22 -30.92 17.78
N GLU A 217 5.90 -30.13 18.60
CA GLU A 217 5.58 -28.70 18.81
C GLU A 217 6.00 -27.84 17.60
N ASN A 218 6.91 -28.35 16.76
CA ASN A 218 7.45 -27.62 15.61
C ASN A 218 6.55 -27.68 14.35
N GLN A 219 5.29 -28.11 14.47
CA GLN A 219 4.34 -28.22 13.35
C GLN A 219 4.17 -26.90 12.58
N ALA A 220 4.31 -25.76 13.25
CA ALA A 220 4.20 -24.45 12.64
C ALA A 220 5.32 -24.15 11.62
N LEU A 221 6.49 -24.78 11.74
CA LEU A 221 7.64 -24.52 10.85
C LEU A 221 7.32 -24.89 9.40
N GLY A 222 6.60 -26.00 9.17
CA GLY A 222 6.16 -26.40 7.84
C GLY A 222 5.20 -25.38 7.21
N LEU A 223 4.31 -24.78 8.01
CA LEU A 223 3.39 -23.73 7.56
C LEU A 223 4.13 -22.42 7.25
N LEU A 224 5.11 -22.03 8.08
CA LEU A 224 5.92 -20.82 7.86
C LEU A 224 6.74 -20.94 6.57
N TRP A 225 7.40 -22.09 6.37
CA TRP A 225 8.12 -22.38 5.14
C TRP A 225 7.18 -22.31 3.91
N ALA A 226 6.02 -22.97 3.98
CA ALA A 226 5.06 -22.99 2.86
C ALA A 226 4.55 -21.59 2.52
N ARG A 227 4.21 -20.77 3.53
CA ARG A 227 3.80 -19.37 3.33
C ARG A 227 4.90 -18.55 2.67
N HIS A 228 6.14 -18.67 3.15
CA HIS A 228 7.27 -17.93 2.59
C HIS A 228 7.50 -18.29 1.12
N ARG A 229 7.45 -19.60 0.78
CA ARG A 229 7.59 -20.06 -0.60
C ARG A 229 6.43 -19.61 -1.50
N ILE A 230 5.19 -19.75 -1.05
CA ILE A 230 4.01 -19.26 -1.79
C ILE A 230 4.13 -17.76 -2.06
N MET A 231 4.57 -16.97 -1.08
CA MET A 231 4.76 -15.53 -1.23
C MET A 231 5.79 -15.19 -2.31
N ARG A 232 6.96 -15.84 -2.30
CA ARG A 232 7.98 -15.68 -3.35
C ARG A 232 7.43 -16.05 -4.74
N LEU A 233 6.73 -17.17 -4.85
CA LEU A 233 6.15 -17.62 -6.12
C LEU A 233 5.03 -16.67 -6.60
N SER A 234 4.24 -16.12 -5.68
CA SER A 234 3.13 -15.21 -5.99
C SER A 234 3.61 -13.83 -6.46
N ASP A 235 4.75 -13.34 -5.94
CA ASP A 235 5.37 -12.09 -6.37
C ASP A 235 5.74 -12.10 -7.87
N LEU A 236 5.81 -13.28 -8.50
CA LEU A 236 6.21 -13.45 -9.91
C LEU A 236 5.04 -13.57 -10.87
N ASN A 237 3.80 -13.57 -10.39
CA ASN A 237 2.65 -14.03 -11.16
C ASN A 237 2.30 -13.12 -12.38
N GLY A 238 2.91 -11.93 -12.49
CA GLY A 238 2.80 -11.07 -13.68
C GLY A 238 3.64 -11.50 -14.90
N LEU A 239 4.63 -12.39 -14.73
CA LEU A 239 5.66 -12.72 -15.74
C LEU A 239 5.23 -13.64 -16.90
N ARG A 240 3.92 -13.82 -17.13
CA ARG A 240 3.22 -14.86 -17.95
C ARG A 240 2.53 -15.89 -17.06
N GLN A 241 1.41 -16.43 -17.55
CA GLN A 241 0.72 -17.56 -16.95
C GLN A 241 1.62 -18.80 -16.96
N ASP A 242 2.49 -18.88 -15.96
CA ASP A 242 3.37 -20.02 -15.74
C ASP A 242 2.56 -21.11 -15.05
N LYS A 243 1.98 -22.00 -15.85
CA LYS A 243 1.18 -23.13 -15.36
C LYS A 243 1.95 -24.01 -14.36
N VAL A 244 3.28 -24.07 -14.45
CA VAL A 244 4.09 -24.85 -13.50
C VAL A 244 4.04 -24.19 -12.12
N ARG A 245 4.28 -22.89 -12.06
CA ARG A 245 4.21 -22.11 -10.81
C ARG A 245 2.81 -22.10 -10.20
N GLN A 246 1.78 -21.94 -11.04
CA GLN A 246 0.39 -21.97 -10.57
C GLN A 246 0.04 -23.32 -9.94
N ARG A 247 0.51 -24.43 -10.54
CA ARG A 247 0.37 -25.77 -9.96
C ARG A 247 1.10 -25.87 -8.63
N GLU A 248 2.35 -25.41 -8.55
CA GLU A 248 3.12 -25.45 -7.30
C GLU A 248 2.45 -24.64 -6.18
N ILE A 249 1.97 -23.43 -6.45
CA ILE A 249 1.24 -22.62 -5.46
C ILE A 249 -0.04 -23.33 -5.03
N THR A 250 -0.79 -23.90 -5.97
CA THR A 250 -2.02 -24.67 -5.69
C THR A 250 -1.72 -25.88 -4.80
N GLU A 251 -0.71 -26.67 -5.16
CA GLU A 251 -0.31 -27.88 -4.43
C GLU A 251 0.17 -27.54 -3.01
N LEU A 252 0.98 -26.50 -2.85
CA LEU A 252 1.40 -26.01 -1.53
C LEU A 252 0.21 -25.52 -0.72
N GLY A 253 -0.71 -24.78 -1.35
CA GLY A 253 -1.95 -24.31 -0.74
C GLY A 253 -2.81 -25.45 -0.21
N LEU A 254 -3.03 -26.49 -1.02
CA LEU A 254 -3.82 -27.66 -0.65
C LEU A 254 -3.11 -28.51 0.42
N LYS A 255 -1.81 -28.79 0.25
CA LYS A 255 -1.02 -29.63 1.18
C LYS A 255 -0.94 -29.03 2.58
N HIS A 256 -0.86 -27.71 2.68
CA HIS A 256 -0.69 -26.99 3.94
C HIS A 256 -1.96 -26.27 4.42
N SER A 257 -3.11 -26.51 3.77
CA SER A 257 -4.39 -25.85 4.08
C SER A 257 -4.29 -24.32 4.11
N LEU A 258 -3.56 -23.74 3.16
CA LEU A 258 -3.38 -22.31 2.99
C LEU A 258 -4.28 -21.77 1.87
N ILE A 259 -4.95 -20.66 2.16
CA ILE A 259 -5.65 -19.87 1.13
C ILE A 259 -4.61 -19.10 0.32
N THR A 260 -4.66 -19.27 -0.99
CA THR A 260 -3.78 -18.65 -1.98
C THR A 260 -4.64 -18.01 -3.06
N GLN A 261 -4.02 -17.28 -3.99
CA GLN A 261 -4.72 -16.76 -5.17
C GLN A 261 -5.35 -17.85 -6.07
N PHE A 262 -5.00 -19.13 -5.88
CA PHE A 262 -5.52 -20.27 -6.66
C PHE A 262 -6.29 -21.29 -5.82
N THR A 263 -6.48 -21.05 -4.53
CA THR A 263 -7.24 -21.94 -3.63
C THR A 263 -8.35 -21.16 -2.93
N SER A 264 -9.45 -21.83 -2.64
CA SER A 264 -10.58 -21.23 -1.91
C SER A 264 -11.03 -22.16 -0.81
N PHE A 265 -11.37 -21.59 0.35
CA PHE A 265 -11.96 -22.35 1.43
C PHE A 265 -13.48 -22.41 1.25
N VAL A 266 -14.02 -23.61 1.06
CA VAL A 266 -15.46 -23.82 0.88
C VAL A 266 -16.01 -24.47 2.15
N ALA A 267 -16.84 -23.74 2.88
CA ALA A 267 -17.61 -24.28 3.99
C ALA A 267 -18.94 -24.83 3.47
N ALA A 268 -19.09 -26.15 3.43
CA ALA A 268 -20.36 -26.79 3.12
C ALA A 268 -21.21 -26.86 4.39
N ASP A 269 -22.30 -26.10 4.42
CA ASP A 269 -23.30 -26.13 5.49
C ASP A 269 -24.27 -27.31 5.25
N LYS A 270 -24.68 -28.00 6.32
CA LYS A 270 -25.66 -29.09 6.25
C LYS A 270 -27.08 -28.59 6.05
N VAL A 271 -27.32 -27.29 6.25
CA VAL A 271 -28.61 -26.65 5.97
C VAL A 271 -28.66 -26.22 4.50
N LYS A 272 -29.56 -26.82 3.72
CA LYS A 272 -29.90 -26.37 2.37
C LYS A 272 -30.48 -24.94 2.45
N ARG A 273 -29.68 -23.91 2.18
CA ARG A 273 -30.17 -22.58 1.77
C ARG A 273 -30.47 -22.63 0.27
N SER A 274 -31.45 -23.45 -0.10
CA SER A 274 -31.91 -23.61 -1.49
C SER A 274 -33.35 -23.11 -1.63
N ASP A 275 -33.68 -21.98 -1.00
CA ASP A 275 -34.94 -21.27 -1.20
C ASP A 275 -34.81 -20.11 -2.21
N GLY A 276 -33.62 -19.91 -2.78
CA GLY A 276 -33.36 -18.86 -3.77
C GLY A 276 -33.25 -17.46 -3.19
N SER A 277 -33.24 -17.30 -1.86
CA SER A 277 -33.04 -16.00 -1.24
C SER A 277 -31.56 -15.58 -1.31
N LEU A 278 -31.26 -14.63 -2.19
CA LEU A 278 -29.93 -14.02 -2.29
C LEU A 278 -29.75 -13.02 -1.14
N VAL A 279 -28.84 -13.32 -0.20
CA VAL A 279 -28.40 -12.32 0.79
C VAL A 279 -27.25 -11.52 0.17
N THR A 280 -27.54 -10.27 -0.21
CA THR A 280 -26.49 -9.36 -0.68
C THR A 280 -25.74 -8.81 0.52
N VAL A 281 -24.51 -9.28 0.73
CA VAL A 281 -23.60 -8.73 1.74
C VAL A 281 -22.76 -7.64 1.09
N LYS A 282 -23.01 -6.39 1.46
CA LYS A 282 -22.23 -5.25 0.97
C LYS A 282 -20.89 -5.21 1.70
N GLN A 283 -19.85 -5.76 1.08
CA GLN A 283 -18.49 -5.69 1.62
C GLN A 283 -17.83 -4.38 1.17
N PRO A 284 -17.59 -3.42 2.09
CA PRO A 284 -16.92 -2.18 1.73
C PRO A 284 -15.46 -2.46 1.37
N LEU A 285 -15.08 -2.13 0.14
CA LEU A 285 -13.68 -2.03 -0.26
C LEU A 285 -13.23 -0.60 0.04
N PRO A 286 -12.22 -0.39 0.91
CA PRO A 286 -11.72 0.95 1.15
C PRO A 286 -11.07 1.48 -0.14
N LEU A 287 -11.58 2.61 -0.64
CA LEU A 287 -10.92 3.35 -1.71
C LEU A 287 -9.80 4.21 -1.11
N PRO A 288 -8.65 4.34 -1.78
CA PRO A 288 -7.61 5.24 -1.35
C PRO A 288 -8.14 6.68 -1.26
N GLU A 289 -7.69 7.42 -0.25
CA GLU A 289 -8.08 8.81 -0.05
C GLU A 289 -7.72 9.65 -1.29
N GLY A 290 -8.72 10.33 -1.86
CA GLY A 290 -8.57 11.13 -3.08
C GLY A 290 -8.78 10.40 -4.41
N VAL A 291 -9.06 9.09 -4.41
CA VAL A 291 -9.43 8.35 -5.62
C VAL A 291 -10.95 8.37 -5.80
N SER A 292 -11.43 8.85 -6.95
CA SER A 292 -12.86 8.87 -7.25
C SER A 292 -13.41 7.47 -7.46
N ASP A 293 -14.67 7.23 -7.05
CA ASP A 293 -15.40 5.97 -7.27
C ASP A 293 -15.46 5.52 -8.75
N LEU A 294 -15.22 6.43 -9.70
CA LEU A 294 -15.14 6.16 -11.13
C LEU A 294 -13.88 5.37 -11.56
N ALA A 295 -12.88 5.26 -10.67
CA ALA A 295 -11.64 4.53 -10.94
C ALA A 295 -11.80 3.00 -10.84
N VAL A 296 -12.91 2.52 -10.28
CA VAL A 296 -13.28 1.10 -10.25
C VAL A 296 -14.21 0.84 -11.43
N GLY A 297 -13.71 0.14 -12.46
CA GLY A 297 -14.43 -0.07 -13.72
C GLY A 297 -15.85 -0.57 -13.52
N SER A 298 -16.84 0.28 -13.83
CA SER A 298 -18.25 -0.06 -13.72
C SER A 298 -18.73 -0.74 -15.02
N HIS A 299 -19.09 -2.02 -14.92
CA HIS A 299 -20.00 -2.64 -15.88
C HIS A 299 -21.37 -1.96 -15.73
N LEU A 300 -21.73 -1.10 -16.69
CA LEU A 300 -23.08 -0.56 -16.83
C LEU A 300 -24.04 -1.68 -17.20
N GLN A 301 -24.75 -2.24 -16.21
CA GLN A 301 -26.04 -2.89 -16.44
C GLN A 301 -27.09 -1.79 -16.67
N ALA A 302 -27.36 -1.49 -17.93
CA ALA A 302 -28.55 -0.72 -18.30
C ALA A 302 -29.77 -1.62 -18.15
N ALA A 303 -30.56 -1.41 -17.10
CA ALA A 303 -31.91 -1.95 -17.00
C ALA A 303 -32.83 -1.22 -17.98
N SER A 304 -32.97 -1.72 -19.20
CA SER A 304 -34.05 -1.31 -20.09
C SER A 304 -35.35 -1.97 -19.64
N LYS A 305 -36.29 -1.16 -19.11
CA LYS A 305 -37.70 -1.54 -19.01
C LYS A 305 -38.20 -1.90 -20.42
N LEU A 306 -38.52 -3.17 -20.64
CA LEU A 306 -39.25 -3.63 -21.82
C LEU A 306 -40.61 -4.16 -21.36
N ALA A 307 -41.67 -3.60 -21.93
CA ALA A 307 -43.02 -4.15 -21.88
C ALA A 307 -43.04 -5.56 -22.50
N PRO A 308 -43.95 -6.45 -22.08
CA PRO A 308 -43.99 -7.80 -22.63
C PRO A 308 -44.57 -7.79 -24.06
N PRO A 309 -44.04 -8.58 -25.00
CA PRO A 309 -44.68 -8.78 -26.28
C PRO A 309 -45.78 -9.85 -26.18
N SER A 310 -46.87 -9.62 -26.91
CA SER A 310 -47.95 -10.58 -27.15
C SER A 310 -47.47 -11.77 -28.00
N PRO A 311 -48.04 -12.97 -27.83
CA PRO A 311 -47.60 -14.15 -28.58
C PRO A 311 -48.35 -14.28 -29.90
N ARG A 312 -47.63 -14.49 -31.01
CA ARG A 312 -48.00 -15.49 -32.02
C ARG A 312 -46.95 -15.73 -33.11
N GLN A 313 -46.78 -17.04 -33.33
CA GLN A 313 -46.38 -17.78 -34.52
C GLN A 313 -44.89 -18.02 -34.81
N ALA A 314 -44.66 -19.30 -35.06
CA ALA A 314 -43.40 -20.02 -35.17
C ALA A 314 -43.07 -20.36 -36.64
N GLN A 315 -41.86 -20.91 -36.82
CA GLN A 315 -41.20 -21.54 -37.99
C GLN A 315 -40.02 -20.69 -38.50
N GLU A 316 -38.84 -21.19 -38.87
CA GLU A 316 -38.20 -22.52 -38.88
C GLU A 316 -36.70 -22.30 -39.20
N MET A 317 -35.85 -23.26 -38.78
CA MET A 317 -34.55 -23.68 -39.37
C MET A 317 -33.37 -22.72 -39.64
N GLY A 318 -32.18 -23.17 -39.21
CA GLY A 318 -31.06 -23.36 -40.14
C GLY A 318 -29.78 -22.52 -39.96
N SER A 319 -28.74 -23.17 -39.43
CA SER A 319 -27.30 -23.09 -39.77
C SER A 319 -26.62 -21.75 -40.10
N GLY A 320 -25.43 -21.55 -39.50
CA GLY A 320 -24.27 -21.05 -40.25
C GLY A 320 -23.51 -19.86 -39.66
N GLN A 321 -22.23 -20.14 -39.36
CA GLN A 321 -21.04 -19.30 -39.54
C GLN A 321 -20.81 -18.03 -38.70
N LEU A 322 -19.65 -18.07 -38.06
CA LEU A 322 -18.90 -16.95 -37.48
C LEU A 322 -18.30 -16.11 -38.60
N GLU A 323 -18.68 -14.84 -38.71
CA GLU A 323 -17.84 -13.78 -39.30
C GLU A 323 -18.04 -12.45 -38.56
N GLY A 324 -16.93 -11.72 -38.41
CA GLY A 324 -16.81 -10.52 -37.60
C GLY A 324 -17.51 -9.29 -38.16
N SER A 325 -17.71 -8.29 -37.30
CA SER A 325 -18.26 -6.98 -37.68
C SER A 325 -17.36 -5.83 -37.20
N PRO A 326 -17.21 -4.74 -37.97
CA PRO A 326 -16.20 -3.71 -37.78
C PRO A 326 -16.67 -2.60 -36.82
N TYR A 327 -15.71 -2.02 -36.11
CA TYR A 327 -15.87 -0.85 -35.24
C TYR A 327 -16.04 0.44 -36.07
N LEU A 328 -17.07 1.24 -35.78
CA LEU A 328 -17.17 2.65 -36.19
C LEU A 328 -17.26 3.54 -34.93
N PRO A 329 -16.52 4.66 -34.83
CA PRO A 329 -16.51 5.50 -33.64
C PRO A 329 -17.62 6.57 -33.69
N GLY A 330 -18.47 6.60 -32.66
CA GLY A 330 -19.46 7.66 -32.41
C GLY A 330 -18.87 8.84 -31.62
N LYS A 331 -19.16 10.06 -32.07
CA LYS A 331 -18.80 11.35 -31.46
C LYS A 331 -19.42 11.53 -30.06
N ARG A 332 -18.68 12.17 -29.15
CA ARG A 332 -19.18 12.63 -27.83
C ARG A 332 -19.51 14.12 -27.86
N ASP A 333 -20.72 14.46 -27.44
CA ASP A 333 -21.12 15.82 -27.07
C ASP A 333 -20.72 16.14 -25.63
N LYS A 334 -20.33 17.41 -25.39
CA LYS A 334 -19.93 17.96 -24.09
C LYS A 334 -21.15 18.51 -23.36
N ALA A 335 -21.36 18.11 -22.11
CA ALA A 335 -22.25 18.79 -21.17
C ALA A 335 -21.44 19.53 -20.10
N GLN A 336 -21.85 20.76 -19.79
CA GLN A 336 -21.23 21.71 -18.85
C GLN A 336 -21.51 21.33 -17.39
N ASP A 337 -20.50 21.48 -16.53
CA ASP A 337 -20.56 21.29 -15.09
C ASP A 337 -20.48 22.67 -14.38
N SER A 338 -21.44 22.98 -13.51
CA SER A 338 -21.58 24.28 -12.82
C SER A 338 -20.78 24.34 -11.51
N LYS A 339 -20.04 25.43 -11.29
CA LYS A 339 -19.13 25.67 -10.14
C LYS A 339 -19.89 25.86 -8.82
N LEU A 340 -19.75 24.94 -7.85
CA LEU A 340 -20.15 25.15 -6.44
C LEU A 340 -18.92 25.44 -5.56
N ARG A 341 -19.01 26.37 -4.61
CA ARG A 341 -17.91 26.73 -3.69
C ARG A 341 -17.92 25.83 -2.44
N PRO A 342 -16.76 25.36 -1.95
CA PRO A 342 -16.69 24.51 -0.76
C PRO A 342 -17.00 25.30 0.53
N LEU A 343 -17.63 24.63 1.49
CA LEU A 343 -17.97 25.15 2.83
C LEU A 343 -16.80 24.91 3.80
N GLY A 344 -16.50 25.90 4.63
CA GLY A 344 -15.56 25.78 5.75
C GLY A 344 -16.31 25.87 7.08
N VAL A 345 -15.96 25.01 8.03
CA VAL A 345 -16.58 24.95 9.36
C VAL A 345 -15.51 25.16 10.42
N GLN A 346 -15.78 26.03 11.39
CA GLN A 346 -14.89 26.29 12.52
C GLN A 346 -15.70 26.23 13.81
N VAL A 347 -15.22 25.47 14.80
CA VAL A 347 -15.89 25.40 16.11
C VAL A 347 -15.39 26.56 16.97
N GLU A 348 -16.30 27.42 17.44
CA GLU A 348 -15.95 28.59 18.26
C GLU A 348 -16.00 28.29 19.76
N ASP A 349 -16.95 27.46 20.20
CA ASP A 349 -17.06 27.03 21.59
C ASP A 349 -17.56 25.58 21.66
N PHE A 350 -16.96 24.78 22.53
CA PHE A 350 -17.29 23.37 22.73
C PHE A 350 -17.21 23.00 24.21
N ARG A 351 -18.32 22.48 24.76
CA ARG A 351 -18.38 21.94 26.12
C ARG A 351 -18.63 20.42 26.06
N GLY A 352 -17.56 19.63 26.18
CA GLY A 352 -17.59 18.17 26.22
C GLY A 352 -16.19 17.55 26.36
N GLU A 353 -16.11 16.22 26.51
CA GLU A 353 -14.84 15.49 26.74
C GLU A 353 -14.05 15.15 25.46
N LEU A 354 -14.52 15.60 24.28
CA LEU A 354 -13.94 15.24 22.98
C LEU A 354 -12.97 16.28 22.43
N GLU A 355 -12.04 15.82 21.59
CA GLU A 355 -11.13 16.68 20.85
C GLU A 355 -11.88 17.53 19.80
N VAL A 356 -11.76 18.87 19.91
CA VAL A 356 -12.45 19.86 19.06
C VAL A 356 -12.27 19.59 17.55
N LYS A 357 -11.06 19.22 17.11
CA LYS A 357 -10.76 18.92 15.70
C LYS A 357 -11.53 17.72 15.13
N ARG A 358 -11.89 16.77 15.98
CA ARG A 358 -12.67 15.60 15.58
C ARG A 358 -14.14 15.97 15.39
N VAL A 359 -14.65 16.87 16.23
CA VAL A 359 -16.00 17.44 16.14
C VAL A 359 -16.12 18.34 14.90
N GLU A 360 -15.10 19.15 14.61
CA GLU A 360 -15.02 19.98 13.39
C GLU A 360 -15.16 19.14 12.12
N ARG A 361 -14.35 18.09 11.96
CA ARG A 361 -14.41 17.22 10.76
C ARG A 361 -15.74 16.47 10.63
N ALA A 362 -16.33 16.03 11.74
CA ALA A 362 -17.63 15.37 11.72
C ALA A 362 -18.73 16.35 11.27
N LEU A 363 -18.68 17.59 11.74
CA LEU A 363 -19.60 18.64 11.36
C LEU A 363 -19.40 19.09 9.90
N GLU A 364 -18.17 19.19 9.39
CA GLU A 364 -17.91 19.48 7.97
C GLU A 364 -18.59 18.47 7.04
N VAL A 365 -18.53 17.18 7.38
CA VAL A 365 -19.17 16.12 6.58
C VAL A 365 -20.70 16.18 6.64
N VAL A 366 -21.26 16.50 7.80
CA VAL A 366 -22.73 16.57 7.98
C VAL A 366 -23.30 17.85 7.37
N LEU A 367 -22.68 19.01 7.61
CA LEU A 367 -23.09 20.31 7.09
C LEU A 367 -22.83 20.44 5.59
N GLY A 368 -21.75 19.84 5.07
CA GLY A 368 -21.44 19.78 3.63
C GLY A 368 -22.43 18.95 2.80
N LYS A 369 -23.42 18.30 3.43
CA LYS A 369 -24.51 17.56 2.77
C LYS A 369 -25.87 18.25 2.93
N VAL A 370 -25.93 19.43 3.55
CA VAL A 370 -27.18 20.17 3.76
C VAL A 370 -27.45 21.04 2.53
N PRO A 371 -28.51 20.78 1.75
CA PRO A 371 -28.75 21.46 0.48
C PRO A 371 -28.85 22.99 0.63
N CYS A 372 -29.53 23.48 1.66
CA CYS A 372 -29.67 24.93 1.88
C CYS A 372 -28.40 25.64 2.37
N LEU A 373 -27.30 24.93 2.64
CA LEU A 373 -25.99 25.56 2.84
C LEU A 373 -25.19 25.59 1.53
N LEU A 374 -25.52 24.72 0.57
CA LEU A 374 -24.86 24.60 -0.72
C LEU A 374 -25.51 25.46 -1.82
N THR A 375 -26.80 25.79 -1.67
CA THR A 375 -27.56 26.54 -2.67
C THR A 375 -27.54 28.06 -2.46
N GLN A 376 -26.85 28.55 -1.43
CA GLN A 376 -26.85 29.97 -1.03
C GLN A 376 -25.86 30.80 -1.87
N GLY A 377 -26.12 30.87 -3.19
CA GLY A 377 -25.50 31.83 -4.13
C GLY A 377 -23.96 31.82 -4.23
N GLU A 378 -23.42 32.57 -5.20
CA GLU A 378 -21.97 32.70 -5.42
C GLU A 378 -21.26 33.66 -4.42
N GLN A 379 -22.00 34.21 -3.44
CA GLN A 379 -21.52 35.25 -2.52
C GLN A 379 -20.92 34.67 -1.23
N TRP A 380 -20.01 35.44 -0.62
CA TRP A 380 -19.44 35.10 0.68
C TRP A 380 -20.46 35.32 1.79
N TRP A 381 -20.57 34.36 2.70
CA TRP A 381 -21.45 34.46 3.85
C TRP A 381 -20.90 33.70 5.05
N GLU A 382 -21.37 34.10 6.22
CA GLU A 382 -21.10 33.43 7.49
C GLU A 382 -22.40 33.22 8.29
N ALA A 383 -22.49 32.11 9.01
CA ALA A 383 -23.56 31.82 9.94
C ALA A 383 -23.00 31.15 11.19
N VAL A 384 -23.51 31.53 12.35
CA VAL A 384 -23.17 30.91 13.63
C VAL A 384 -24.38 30.11 14.10
N ILE A 385 -24.19 28.81 14.28
CA ILE A 385 -25.23 27.89 14.75
C ILE A 385 -24.80 27.24 16.05
N LYS A 386 -25.80 26.98 16.89
CA LYS A 386 -25.66 26.25 18.15
C LYS A 386 -26.31 24.88 17.98
N ILE A 387 -25.58 23.83 18.35
CA ILE A 387 -25.99 22.43 18.20
C ILE A 387 -25.94 21.77 19.57
N GLU A 388 -27.02 21.09 19.95
CA GLU A 388 -27.07 20.26 21.16
C GLU A 388 -27.01 18.78 20.82
N LEU A 389 -26.10 18.06 21.48
CA LEU A 389 -25.84 16.65 21.23
C LEU A 389 -26.33 15.78 22.39
N GLY A 390 -27.17 14.80 22.07
CA GLY A 390 -27.60 13.76 22.99
C GLY A 390 -26.46 12.81 23.35
N LEU A 391 -26.64 12.02 24.41
CA LEU A 391 -25.65 11.05 24.93
C LEU A 391 -25.20 10.00 23.89
N ASP A 392 -26.03 9.74 22.88
CA ASP A 392 -25.78 8.83 21.76
C ASP A 392 -25.12 9.51 20.53
N GLY A 393 -24.70 10.77 20.67
CA GLY A 393 -24.09 11.56 19.59
C GLY A 393 -25.07 12.04 18.52
N LYS A 394 -26.39 11.95 18.78
CA LYS A 394 -27.42 12.52 17.91
C LYS A 394 -27.62 14.00 18.16
N ILE A 395 -27.88 14.74 17.09
CA ILE A 395 -28.25 16.15 17.16
C ILE A 395 -29.71 16.25 17.64
N LEU A 396 -29.91 16.82 18.84
CA LEU A 396 -31.21 17.01 19.47
C LEU A 396 -31.87 18.31 19.02
N SER A 397 -31.09 19.39 18.93
CA SER A 397 -31.57 20.70 18.53
C SER A 397 -30.50 21.46 17.74
N VAL A 398 -30.94 22.33 16.84
CA VAL A 398 -30.10 23.29 16.12
C VAL A 398 -30.78 24.65 16.17
N GLU A 399 -30.03 25.66 16.59
CA GLU A 399 -30.47 27.04 16.71
C GLU A 399 -29.53 27.96 15.92
N LEU A 400 -30.08 28.83 15.08
CA LEU A 400 -29.30 29.84 14.35
C LEU A 400 -29.13 31.06 15.27
N LEU A 401 -27.89 31.36 15.64
CA LEU A 401 -27.58 32.50 16.52
C LEU A 401 -27.40 33.80 15.71
N SER A 402 -26.73 33.71 14.56
CA SER A 402 -26.56 34.83 13.64
C SER A 402 -26.28 34.32 12.23
N ALA A 403 -26.64 35.10 11.22
CA ALA A 403 -26.28 34.87 9.82
C ALA A 403 -26.06 36.21 9.12
N SER A 404 -25.04 36.27 8.27
CA SER A 404 -24.81 37.42 7.37
C SER A 404 -25.75 37.39 6.15
N LEU A 405 -26.41 36.25 5.90
CA LEU A 405 -27.43 36.07 4.86
C LEU A 405 -28.81 36.42 5.40
N ALA A 406 -29.54 37.27 4.68
CA ALA A 406 -30.95 37.55 4.93
C ALA A 406 -31.85 36.48 4.28
N ASP A 407 -31.70 35.22 4.69
CA ASP A 407 -32.59 34.12 4.26
C ASP A 407 -33.50 33.66 5.42
N PRO A 408 -34.80 33.99 5.38
CA PRO A 408 -35.74 33.60 6.43
C PRO A 408 -36.04 32.09 6.48
N SER A 409 -35.69 31.32 5.44
CA SER A 409 -35.91 29.86 5.38
C SER A 409 -34.78 29.04 5.99
N LEU A 410 -33.63 29.68 6.28
CA LEU A 410 -32.42 29.03 6.78
C LEU A 410 -32.60 28.29 8.12
N PRO A 411 -33.31 28.85 9.14
CA PRO A 411 -33.50 28.17 10.42
C PRO A 411 -34.33 26.87 10.30
N GLU A 412 -35.37 26.87 9.49
CA GLU A 412 -36.23 25.70 9.29
C GLU A 412 -35.50 24.61 8.50
N CYS A 413 -34.73 25.00 7.48
CA CYS A 413 -33.95 24.03 6.71
C CYS A 413 -32.86 23.35 7.55
N LEU A 414 -32.16 24.11 8.40
CA LEU A 414 -31.15 23.55 9.31
C LEU A 414 -31.77 22.53 10.26
N LYS A 415 -32.92 22.86 10.86
CA LYS A 415 -33.65 21.93 11.72
C LYS A 415 -34.07 20.67 10.98
N GLY A 416 -34.66 20.80 9.79
CA GLY A 416 -35.16 19.66 9.00
C GLY A 416 -34.08 18.70 8.50
N ASN A 417 -32.85 19.17 8.33
CA ASN A 417 -31.76 18.35 7.78
C ASN A 417 -30.77 17.83 8.82
N LEU A 418 -30.65 18.49 9.98
CA LEU A 418 -29.64 18.16 10.99
C LEU A 418 -30.21 17.43 12.21
N VAL A 419 -31.40 17.79 12.67
CA VAL A 419 -32.01 17.17 13.86
C VAL A 419 -32.25 15.68 13.58
N GLY A 420 -31.81 14.82 14.50
CA GLY A 420 -31.89 13.36 14.37
C GLY A 420 -30.72 12.68 13.63
N ARG A 421 -29.77 13.43 13.07
CA ARG A 421 -28.53 12.85 12.51
C ARG A 421 -27.50 12.57 13.61
N THR A 422 -26.69 11.53 13.41
CA THR A 422 -25.62 11.12 14.34
C THR A 422 -24.25 11.58 13.85
N LEU A 423 -23.46 12.21 14.72
CA LEU A 423 -22.09 12.64 14.43
C LEU A 423 -21.07 11.50 14.68
N GLY A 424 -21.17 10.40 13.92
CA GLY A 424 -20.16 9.32 13.90
C GLY A 424 -19.94 8.54 15.21
N SER A 425 -19.54 7.27 15.11
CA SER A 425 -19.29 6.40 16.26
C SER A 425 -18.02 6.84 17.00
N GLY A 426 -18.18 7.60 18.07
CA GLY A 426 -17.08 8.10 18.90
C GLY A 426 -17.33 9.46 19.53
N ALA A 427 -18.46 10.12 19.23
CA ALA A 427 -18.88 11.30 19.96
C ALA A 427 -19.49 10.86 21.31
N VAL A 428 -18.71 10.95 22.39
CA VAL A 428 -19.23 10.91 23.77
C VAL A 428 -20.24 12.07 23.89
N GLY A 429 -21.51 11.71 24.06
CA GLY A 429 -22.61 12.66 23.99
C GLY A 429 -22.86 13.44 25.29
N GLY A 430 -23.78 14.41 25.21
CA GLY A 430 -24.06 15.35 26.30
C GLY A 430 -23.30 16.68 26.18
N ALA A 431 -23.10 17.17 24.96
CA ALA A 431 -22.28 18.34 24.68
C ALA A 431 -23.06 19.43 23.91
N GLN A 432 -22.71 20.69 24.17
CA GLN A 432 -23.21 21.84 23.41
C GLN A 432 -22.05 22.41 22.58
N VAL A 433 -22.32 22.66 21.30
CA VAL A 433 -21.31 23.11 20.33
C VAL A 433 -21.81 24.37 19.62
N ILE A 434 -21.00 25.42 19.62
CA ILE A 434 -21.22 26.62 18.81
C ILE A 434 -20.25 26.57 17.63
N VAL A 435 -20.82 26.65 16.43
CA VAL A 435 -20.12 26.40 15.18
C VAL A 435 -20.33 27.58 14.25
N LYS A 436 -19.23 28.14 13.76
CA LYS A 436 -19.21 29.14 12.70
C LYS A 436 -19.02 28.45 11.35
N ILE A 437 -19.96 28.68 10.44
CA ILE A 437 -19.96 28.15 9.08
C ILE A 437 -19.73 29.32 8.13
N ARG A 438 -18.83 29.14 7.16
CA ARG A 438 -18.56 30.15 6.13
C ARG A 438 -18.29 29.51 4.78
N THR A 439 -18.56 30.23 3.69
CA THR A 439 -18.07 29.81 2.38
C THR A 439 -16.57 30.08 2.24
N LEU A 440 -15.82 29.10 1.70
CA LEU A 440 -14.38 29.25 1.47
C LEU A 440 -14.17 30.12 0.22
N GLY A 441 -13.99 31.42 0.45
CA GLY A 441 -13.39 32.36 -0.52
C GLY A 441 -11.90 32.54 -0.23
N GLN A 442 -11.09 32.76 -1.27
CA GLN A 442 -9.64 33.03 -1.14
C GLN A 442 -9.37 33.95 0.05
N ALA A 443 -8.65 33.43 1.05
CA ALA A 443 -8.10 34.25 2.11
C ALA A 443 -7.23 35.33 1.46
N SER A 444 -7.54 36.59 1.79
CA SER A 444 -6.61 37.69 1.53
C SER A 444 -5.30 37.35 2.25
N ARG A 445 -4.21 37.39 1.46
CA ARG A 445 -2.78 37.37 1.80
C ARG A 445 -2.36 37.29 3.26
#